data_AF-A0A941MFH0-F1
#
_entry.id   AF-A0A941MFH0-F1
#
_cell.length_a   1.000
_cell.length_b   1.000
_cell.length_c   1.000
_cell.angle_alpha   90.00
_cell.angle_beta   90.00
_cell.angle_gamma   90.00
#
_symmetry.space_group_name_H-M   'P 1'
#
loop_
_entity.id
_entity.type
_entity.pdbx_description
1 polymer ?
#
loop_
_entity_poly.entity_id
_entity_poly.type
_entity_poly.pdbx_seq_one_letter_code
_entity_poly.pdbx_strand_id
1 'polypeptide(L)'
;MGILQKIFGASERRAAQITNPASWDDLIVGTTTSAGIYVGPSNVMRATVVRACVTLISGVAAVLPLELLETDASGERRVSNDHPASPLTSRFANGWTPASKLIEQVTVDALLTGAGFIFVNRVNGKPQELLRLPPGMVQVNQDPFTLEPTYRITGQKPRDVDRRDIIHIQAPGSISVRGDSPVDQGREAIGVALTIEGHVGRLFGNGGRPSGLLKFPNKLGDETAKRIKQSWQAAHGGSESGKTAVLEEGGDFVPLAFTSTDAQTLELWERSALEICRIFGVPPSLVFELGRATWGNASAMADAFLRFCLSRWLQIWTSELALKLLDPSEFATHYFAFDTDQLLAADLAARADAYQKLIASRVLNPNECRAREDLAPYDGGNKFENPNTSSVTIHGSPSSGTNSAGGANGN
;
A
#
# COMPACT_ATOMS: atom_id res chain seq x y z
N MET A 1 25.95 72.41 1.43
CA MET A 1 26.59 71.09 1.19
C MET A 1 26.35 70.22 2.43
N GLY A 2 25.91 68.98 2.38
CA GLY A 2 25.79 68.09 1.23
C GLY A 2 24.51 67.27 1.29
N ILE A 3 23.64 67.54 0.32
CA ILE A 3 22.50 66.73 -0.12
C ILE A 3 22.98 65.38 -0.75
N LEU A 4 24.26 65.03 -0.58
CA LEU A 4 24.89 63.83 -1.14
C LEU A 4 25.02 62.65 -0.14
N GLN A 5 24.63 62.80 1.13
CA GLN A 5 24.65 61.68 2.09
C GLN A 5 23.36 60.84 2.11
N LYS A 6 22.37 61.18 1.26
CA LYS A 6 21.11 60.43 1.10
C LYS A 6 21.09 59.50 -0.13
N ILE A 7 22.20 59.34 -0.85
CA ILE A 7 22.23 58.56 -2.11
C ILE A 7 23.14 57.31 -2.03
N PHE A 8 24.06 57.18 -1.07
CA PHE A 8 24.87 55.95 -0.93
C PHE A 8 25.20 55.65 0.53
N GLY A 9 24.68 54.55 1.08
CA GLY A 9 25.02 54.10 2.44
C GLY A 9 24.25 52.87 2.93
N ALA A 10 24.75 51.70 2.53
CA ALA A 10 24.61 50.37 3.16
C ALA A 10 23.21 49.85 3.55
N SER A 11 22.72 48.89 2.75
CA SER A 11 21.65 47.98 3.11
C SER A 11 22.07 47.04 4.25
N GLU A 12 21.72 47.38 5.48
CA GLU A 12 21.63 46.38 6.54
C GLU A 12 20.41 45.49 6.28
N ARG A 13 20.65 44.31 5.72
CA ARG A 13 19.70 43.20 5.74
C ARG A 13 19.42 42.87 7.20
N ARG A 14 18.26 43.29 7.71
CA ARG A 14 17.64 42.67 8.88
C ARG A 14 17.46 41.19 8.54
N ALA A 15 18.36 40.36 9.06
CA ALA A 15 18.12 38.94 9.18
C ALA A 15 16.84 38.80 10.02
N ALA A 16 15.74 38.42 9.36
CA ALA A 16 14.56 37.98 10.07
C ALA A 16 14.99 36.81 10.95
N GLN A 17 14.92 37.01 12.27
CA GLN A 17 15.11 35.95 13.25
C GLN A 17 14.13 34.83 12.90
N ILE A 18 14.68 33.69 12.46
CA ILE A 18 13.98 32.43 12.35
C ILE A 18 13.78 31.94 13.79
N THR A 19 12.77 32.48 14.47
CA THR A 19 12.26 31.94 15.72
C THR A 19 10.86 31.41 15.44
N ASN A 20 10.82 30.23 14.83
CA ASN A 20 9.72 29.32 15.05
C ASN A 20 10.29 27.89 15.04
N PRO A 21 10.58 27.29 16.21
CA PRO A 21 10.77 25.85 16.25
C PRO A 21 9.42 25.22 15.91
N ALA A 22 9.40 24.32 14.93
CA ALA A 22 8.20 23.61 14.49
C ALA A 22 7.38 23.16 15.72
N SER A 23 6.19 23.74 15.88
CA SER A 23 5.32 23.46 17.00
C SER A 23 4.83 22.02 16.90
N TRP A 24 4.78 21.32 18.03
CA TRP A 24 4.34 19.94 18.17
C TRP A 24 3.01 19.59 17.49
N ASP A 25 2.17 20.59 17.20
CA ASP A 25 0.95 20.43 16.41
C ASP A 25 1.23 19.97 14.96
N ASP A 26 2.33 20.39 14.30
CA ASP A 26 2.65 19.98 12.92
C ASP A 26 3.02 18.48 12.78
N LEU A 27 3.32 17.79 13.89
CA LEU A 27 3.65 16.35 13.92
C LEU A 27 2.43 15.45 14.13
N ILE A 28 1.27 16.04 14.44
CA ILE A 28 -0.01 15.34 14.71
C ILE A 28 -1.12 15.87 13.78
N VAL A 29 -0.97 17.08 13.25
CA VAL A 29 -1.88 17.77 12.36
C VAL A 29 -1.24 17.75 10.97
N GLY A 30 -1.84 17.04 10.02
CA GLY A 30 -1.38 16.98 8.64
C GLY A 30 -1.09 18.39 8.08
N THR A 31 -0.04 18.52 7.29
CA THR A 31 0.36 19.83 6.80
C THR A 31 -0.64 20.33 5.73
N THR A 32 -0.87 21.65 5.62
CA THR A 32 -1.74 22.23 4.58
C THR A 32 -1.07 22.18 3.21
N THR A 33 -1.75 21.63 2.21
CA THR A 33 -1.19 21.50 0.84
C THR A 33 -1.03 22.86 0.17
N SER A 34 -0.28 22.92 -0.92
CA SER A 34 -0.15 24.13 -1.75
C SER A 34 -1.50 24.57 -2.33
N ALA A 35 -2.44 23.62 -2.48
CA ALA A 35 -3.84 23.89 -2.84
C ALA A 35 -4.69 24.46 -1.67
N GLY A 36 -4.12 24.63 -0.48
CA GLY A 36 -4.82 25.14 0.71
C GLY A 36 -5.72 24.10 1.40
N ILE A 37 -5.67 22.83 0.97
CA ILE A 37 -6.43 21.74 1.59
C ILE A 37 -5.57 21.06 2.65
N TYR A 38 -6.09 20.96 3.87
CA TYR A 38 -5.53 20.10 4.90
C TYR A 38 -5.65 18.64 4.45
N VAL A 39 -4.58 17.86 4.51
CA VAL A 39 -4.62 16.42 4.23
C VAL A 39 -4.07 15.70 5.45
N GLY A 40 -4.92 14.93 6.12
CA GLY A 40 -4.55 14.16 7.29
C GLY A 40 -5.48 12.97 7.51
N PRO A 41 -5.24 12.16 8.55
CA PRO A 41 -5.96 10.90 8.76
C PRO A 41 -7.50 11.04 8.82
N SER A 42 -8.00 12.20 9.27
CA SER A 42 -9.42 12.50 9.40
C SER A 42 -10.16 12.71 8.07
N ASN A 43 -9.46 13.11 7.00
CA ASN A 43 -10.10 13.41 5.72
C ASN A 43 -9.50 12.68 4.51
N VAL A 44 -8.30 12.11 4.62
CA VAL A 44 -7.63 11.43 3.51
C VAL A 44 -8.44 10.25 2.98
N MET A 45 -9.12 9.53 3.86
CA MET A 45 -10.00 8.42 3.50
C MET A 45 -11.31 8.87 2.83
N ARG A 46 -11.55 10.17 2.66
CA ARG A 46 -12.67 10.68 1.84
C ARG A 46 -12.35 10.60 0.35
N ALA A 47 -11.07 10.72 -0.02
CA ALA A 47 -10.64 10.46 -1.39
C ALA A 47 -10.86 8.97 -1.69
N THR A 48 -11.70 8.68 -2.68
CA THR A 48 -12.14 7.31 -2.99
C THR A 48 -10.96 6.42 -3.39
N VAL A 49 -10.02 6.96 -4.17
CA VAL A 49 -8.82 6.25 -4.61
C VAL A 49 -7.91 5.90 -3.44
N VAL A 50 -7.69 6.84 -2.50
CA VAL A 50 -6.91 6.56 -1.27
C VAL A 50 -7.57 5.45 -0.48
N ARG A 51 -8.90 5.55 -0.25
CA ARG A 51 -9.65 4.50 0.44
C ARG A 51 -9.53 3.15 -0.25
N ALA A 52 -9.61 3.10 -1.58
CA ALA A 52 -9.46 1.88 -2.36
C ALA A 52 -8.06 1.27 -2.20
N CYS A 53 -6.99 2.06 -2.34
CA CYS A 53 -5.63 1.60 -2.14
C CYS A 53 -5.40 1.07 -0.73
N VAL A 54 -5.82 1.83 0.30
CA VAL A 54 -5.64 1.44 1.70
C VAL A 54 -6.39 0.15 2.00
N THR A 55 -7.66 0.06 1.62
CA THR A 55 -8.51 -1.11 1.87
C THR A 55 -7.99 -2.35 1.13
N LEU A 56 -7.49 -2.19 -0.10
CA LEU A 56 -6.93 -3.29 -0.88
C LEU A 56 -5.66 -3.84 -0.21
N ILE A 57 -4.69 -2.98 0.12
CA ILE A 57 -3.42 -3.41 0.74
C ILE A 57 -3.69 -4.06 2.10
N SER A 58 -4.42 -3.38 2.98
CA SER A 58 -4.67 -3.88 4.33
C SER A 58 -5.57 -5.12 4.33
N GLY A 59 -6.57 -5.15 3.43
CA GLY A 59 -7.50 -6.26 3.31
C GLY A 59 -6.82 -7.52 2.81
N VAL A 60 -6.00 -7.43 1.76
CA VAL A 60 -5.27 -8.61 1.26
C VAL A 60 -4.26 -9.09 2.30
N ALA A 61 -3.49 -8.19 2.92
CA ALA A 61 -2.55 -8.58 3.99
C ALA A 61 -3.23 -9.29 5.17
N ALA A 62 -4.48 -8.94 5.48
CA ALA A 62 -5.25 -9.55 6.57
C ALA A 62 -5.85 -10.93 6.22
N VAL A 63 -6.13 -11.17 4.94
CA VAL A 63 -6.75 -12.43 4.47
C VAL A 63 -5.70 -13.53 4.27
N LEU A 64 -4.46 -13.17 3.93
CA LEU A 64 -3.39 -14.15 3.74
C LEU A 64 -3.06 -14.85 5.07
N PRO A 65 -3.09 -16.20 5.11
CA PRO A 65 -2.65 -16.94 6.29
C PRO A 65 -1.21 -16.59 6.66
N LEU A 66 -0.98 -16.26 7.93
CA LEU A 66 0.35 -16.00 8.49
C LEU A 66 0.71 -17.10 9.47
N GLU A 67 1.72 -17.88 9.13
CA GLU A 67 2.14 -19.04 9.91
C GLU A 67 3.58 -18.88 10.39
N LEU A 68 3.85 -19.43 11.56
CA LEU A 68 5.21 -19.63 12.04
C LEU A 68 5.67 -21.01 11.59
N LEU A 69 6.64 -21.03 10.69
CA LEU A 69 7.22 -22.25 10.16
C LEU A 69 8.51 -22.58 10.89
N GLU A 70 8.78 -23.86 11.01
CA GLU A 70 10.00 -24.44 11.55
C GLU A 70 10.61 -25.37 10.48
N THR A 71 11.92 -25.28 10.31
CA THR A 71 12.69 -26.18 9.45
C THR A 71 13.46 -27.16 10.34
N ASP A 72 13.22 -28.45 10.12
CA ASP A 72 13.93 -29.50 10.84
C ASP A 72 15.36 -29.72 10.29
N ALA A 73 16.11 -30.64 10.92
CA ALA A 73 17.47 -30.97 10.48
C ALA A 73 17.53 -31.66 9.10
N SER A 74 16.41 -32.18 8.60
CA SER A 74 16.28 -32.81 7.29
C SER A 74 15.90 -31.82 6.18
N GLY A 75 15.54 -30.59 6.55
CA GLY A 75 15.04 -29.55 5.66
C GLY A 75 13.53 -29.59 5.43
N GLU A 76 12.81 -30.47 6.12
CA GLU A 76 11.35 -30.53 6.10
C GLU A 76 10.78 -29.34 6.89
N ARG A 77 9.77 -28.69 6.29
CA ARG A 77 9.11 -27.53 6.86
C ARG A 77 7.78 -27.95 7.46
N ARG A 78 7.52 -27.48 8.67
CA ARG A 78 6.26 -27.70 9.37
C ARG A 78 5.81 -26.45 10.10
N VAL A 79 4.51 -26.32 10.31
CA VAL A 79 3.95 -25.27 11.17
C VAL A 79 4.38 -25.55 12.61
N SER A 80 5.03 -24.58 13.25
CA SER A 80 5.44 -24.65 14.65
C SER A 80 4.22 -24.35 15.53
N ASN A 81 3.47 -25.39 15.89
CA ASN A 81 2.27 -25.25 16.71
C ASN A 81 2.58 -25.05 18.20
N ASP A 82 3.76 -25.49 18.65
CA ASP A 82 4.15 -25.46 20.06
C ASP A 82 4.70 -24.09 20.50
N HIS A 83 5.11 -23.25 19.54
CA HIS A 83 5.69 -21.95 19.84
C HIS A 83 4.61 -20.93 20.30
N PRO A 84 4.81 -20.18 21.41
CA PRO A 84 3.79 -19.28 21.97
C PRO A 84 3.29 -18.19 21.02
N ALA A 85 4.12 -17.74 20.07
CA ALA A 85 3.75 -16.74 19.09
C ALA A 85 2.84 -17.26 17.96
N SER A 86 2.86 -18.57 17.71
CA SER A 86 2.11 -19.19 16.60
C SER A 86 0.60 -18.92 16.64
N PRO A 87 -0.12 -19.18 17.77
CA PRO A 87 -1.53 -18.83 17.84
C PRO A 87 -1.77 -17.31 17.83
N LEU A 88 -0.80 -16.50 18.26
CA LEU A 88 -0.92 -15.04 18.35
C LEU A 88 -0.98 -14.36 16.98
N THR A 89 -0.28 -14.92 15.99
CA THR A 89 -0.22 -14.39 14.63
C THR A 89 -1.19 -15.07 13.68
N SER A 90 -1.53 -16.34 13.91
CA SER A 90 -2.39 -17.12 13.01
C SER A 90 -3.88 -17.07 13.39
N ARG A 91 -4.22 -16.95 14.68
CA ARG A 91 -5.61 -17.11 15.17
C ARG A 91 -6.13 -15.87 15.87
N PHE A 92 -5.49 -15.45 16.95
CA PHE A 92 -5.97 -14.37 17.82
C PHE A 92 -4.81 -13.51 18.30
N ALA A 93 -4.93 -12.18 18.23
CA ALA A 93 -3.94 -11.29 18.81
C ALA A 93 -4.05 -11.23 20.34
N ASN A 94 -5.27 -11.34 20.87
CA ASN A 94 -5.61 -11.27 22.29
C ASN A 94 -7.02 -11.87 22.48
N GLY A 95 -7.60 -11.78 23.69
CA GLY A 95 -8.90 -12.37 24.00
C GLY A 95 -10.11 -11.83 23.24
N TRP A 96 -9.98 -10.73 22.48
CA TRP A 96 -11.10 -10.09 21.77
C TRP A 96 -10.80 -9.65 20.34
N THR A 97 -9.55 -9.73 19.88
CA THR A 97 -9.14 -9.33 18.52
C THR A 97 -8.58 -10.53 17.75
N PRO A 98 -9.19 -10.91 16.60
CA PRO A 98 -8.59 -11.88 15.68
C PRO A 98 -7.26 -11.39 15.12
N ALA A 99 -6.32 -12.30 14.86
CA ALA A 99 -4.98 -11.92 14.39
C ALA A 99 -5.01 -11.21 13.02
N SER A 100 -5.83 -11.68 12.09
CA SER A 100 -6.08 -11.01 10.80
C SER A 100 -6.55 -9.57 10.96
N LYS A 101 -7.45 -9.31 11.92
CA LYS A 101 -7.95 -7.96 12.18
C LYS A 101 -6.85 -7.03 12.72
N LEU A 102 -5.95 -7.56 13.54
CA LEU A 102 -4.79 -6.81 14.01
C LEU A 102 -3.89 -6.39 12.84
N ILE A 103 -3.56 -7.34 11.96
CA ILE A 103 -2.74 -7.09 10.76
C ILE A 103 -3.37 -6.01 9.88
N GLU A 104 -4.68 -6.11 9.63
CA GLU A 104 -5.44 -5.12 8.86
C GLU A 104 -5.28 -3.72 9.48
N GLN A 105 -5.60 -3.58 10.77
CA GLN A 105 -5.62 -2.29 11.44
C GLN A 105 -4.24 -1.64 11.55
N VAL A 106 -3.21 -2.42 11.84
CA VAL A 106 -1.83 -1.93 11.96
C VAL A 106 -1.26 -1.56 10.59
N THR A 107 -1.64 -2.30 9.53
CA THR A 107 -1.29 -1.93 8.15
C THR A 107 -1.97 -0.62 7.74
N VAL A 108 -3.24 -0.42 8.11
CA VAL A 108 -3.94 0.87 7.91
C VAL A 108 -3.21 2.00 8.63
N ASP A 109 -2.79 1.79 9.88
CA ASP A 109 -2.05 2.81 10.63
C ASP A 109 -0.74 3.20 9.94
N ALA A 110 0.02 2.21 9.46
CA ALA A 110 1.26 2.44 8.73
C ALA A 110 1.02 3.21 7.43
N LEU A 111 -0.02 2.83 6.66
CA LEU A 111 -0.40 3.51 5.42
C LEU A 111 -0.82 4.97 5.64
N LEU A 112 -1.49 5.28 6.76
CA LEU A 112 -2.05 6.60 7.03
C LEU A 112 -1.12 7.52 7.83
N THR A 113 -0.27 6.95 8.69
CA THR A 113 0.52 7.71 9.68
C THR A 113 2.00 7.36 9.71
N GLY A 114 2.43 6.43 8.84
CA GLY A 114 3.83 6.11 8.57
C GLY A 114 4.31 4.86 9.29
N ALA A 115 3.69 4.56 10.43
CA ALA A 115 3.92 3.32 11.14
C ALA A 115 2.68 2.85 11.92
N GLY A 116 2.61 1.54 12.10
CA GLY A 116 1.71 0.87 13.02
C GLY A 116 2.50 0.23 14.16
N PHE A 117 1.97 0.30 15.37
CA PHE A 117 2.64 -0.19 16.57
C PHE A 117 1.81 -1.25 17.28
N ILE A 118 2.47 -2.30 17.74
CA ILE A 118 1.88 -3.35 18.56
C ILE A 118 2.72 -3.51 19.81
N PHE A 119 2.08 -3.40 20.98
CA PHE A 119 2.68 -3.77 22.24
C PHE A 119 2.58 -5.28 22.46
N VAL A 120 3.71 -5.90 22.75
CA VAL A 120 3.81 -7.32 23.09
C VAL A 120 3.71 -7.47 24.59
N ASN A 121 2.58 -7.94 25.09
CA ASN A 121 2.42 -8.25 26.50
C ASN A 121 3.08 -9.60 26.80
N ARG A 122 4.09 -9.61 27.68
CA ARG A 122 4.83 -10.82 28.05
C ARG A 122 4.58 -11.22 29.50
N VAL A 123 4.43 -12.52 29.72
CA VAL A 123 4.40 -13.12 31.05
C VAL A 123 5.53 -14.14 31.12
N ASN A 124 6.42 -13.99 32.10
CA ASN A 124 7.63 -14.83 32.25
C ASN A 124 8.48 -14.88 30.96
N GLY A 125 8.64 -13.74 30.28
CA GLY A 125 9.41 -13.60 29.04
C GLY A 125 8.71 -14.09 27.76
N LYS A 126 7.58 -14.81 27.87
CA LYS A 126 6.84 -15.35 26.72
C LYS A 126 5.72 -14.40 26.29
N PRO A 127 5.52 -14.17 24.97
CA PRO A 127 4.42 -13.35 24.49
C PRO A 127 3.09 -14.05 24.79
N GLN A 128 2.12 -13.29 25.29
CA GLN A 128 0.77 -13.75 25.61
C GLN A 128 -0.31 -12.97 24.87
N GLU A 129 -0.06 -11.69 24.59
CA GLU A 129 -1.00 -10.85 23.87
C GLU A 129 -0.27 -9.85 22.98
N LEU A 130 -0.89 -9.55 21.84
CA LEU A 130 -0.52 -8.51 20.91
C LEU A 130 -1.61 -7.43 20.96
N LEU A 131 -1.22 -6.23 21.40
CA LEU A 131 -2.13 -5.11 21.59
C LEU A 131 -1.77 -3.99 20.61
N ARG A 132 -2.66 -3.71 19.66
CA ARG A 132 -2.53 -2.53 18.80
C ARG A 132 -2.47 -1.27 19.64
N LEU A 133 -1.45 -0.44 19.41
CA LEU A 133 -1.38 0.90 19.96
C LEU A 133 -1.90 1.89 18.89
N PRO A 134 -2.98 2.65 19.19
CA PRO A 134 -3.50 3.65 18.27
C PRO A 134 -2.43 4.66 17.82
N PRO A 135 -2.55 5.20 16.59
CA PRO A 135 -1.65 6.26 16.12
C PRO A 135 -1.59 7.44 17.10
N GLY A 136 -0.38 7.98 17.30
CA GLY A 136 -0.13 9.08 18.23
C GLY A 136 0.12 8.66 19.69
N MET A 137 -0.12 7.39 20.05
CA MET A 137 0.20 6.88 21.39
C MET A 137 1.66 6.48 21.59
N VAL A 138 2.49 6.49 20.54
CA VAL A 138 3.89 6.08 20.62
C VAL A 138 4.80 7.20 20.14
N GLN A 139 5.75 7.57 20.99
CA GLN A 139 6.89 8.38 20.60
C GLN A 139 8.07 7.44 20.32
N VAL A 140 8.69 7.61 19.15
CA VAL A 140 9.87 6.87 18.74
C VAL A 140 11.05 7.84 18.79
N ASN A 141 12.06 7.50 19.58
CA ASN A 141 13.34 8.18 19.59
C ASN A 141 14.42 7.21 19.11
N GLN A 142 15.56 7.73 18.69
CA GLN A 142 16.72 6.93 18.33
C GLN A 142 17.91 7.39 19.15
N ASP A 143 18.68 6.44 19.69
CA ASP A 143 19.97 6.77 20.26
C ASP A 143 20.91 7.26 19.15
N PRO A 144 21.57 8.42 19.29
CA PRO A 144 22.39 8.98 18.23
C PRO A 144 23.71 8.23 17.98
N PHE A 145 24.13 7.33 18.88
CA PHE A 145 25.38 6.58 18.77
C PHE A 145 25.16 5.12 18.39
N THR A 146 24.23 4.43 19.06
CA THR A 146 23.91 3.02 18.78
C THR A 146 22.89 2.86 17.67
N LEU A 147 22.17 3.94 17.32
CA LEU A 147 21.05 3.94 16.39
C LEU A 147 19.87 3.06 16.84
N GLU A 148 19.87 2.63 18.10
CA GLU A 148 18.81 1.81 18.64
C GLU A 148 17.53 2.63 18.85
N PRO A 149 16.37 2.14 18.39
CA PRO A 149 15.11 2.80 18.64
C PRO A 149 14.67 2.59 20.10
N THR A 150 14.15 3.66 20.69
CA THR A 150 13.50 3.64 22.01
C THR A 150 12.07 4.10 21.86
N TYR A 151 11.17 3.49 22.63
CA TYR A 151 9.74 3.71 22.50
C TYR A 151 9.17 4.22 23.82
N ARG A 152 8.33 5.25 23.73
CA ARG A 152 7.57 5.76 24.86
C ARG A 152 6.09 5.74 24.53
N ILE A 153 5.32 4.96 25.29
CA ILE A 153 3.87 4.95 25.20
C ILE A 153 3.35 6.18 25.95
N THR A 154 2.60 7.03 25.25
CA THR A 154 1.96 8.23 25.76
C THR A 154 0.52 7.93 26.20
N GLY A 155 -0.04 8.75 27.09
CA GLY A 155 -1.37 8.56 27.65
C GLY A 155 -1.45 8.97 29.11
N GLN A 156 -2.47 8.48 29.83
CA GLN A 156 -2.66 8.80 31.26
C GLN A 156 -1.52 8.29 32.15
N LYS A 157 -0.85 7.20 31.76
CA LYS A 157 0.33 6.65 32.44
C LYS A 157 1.45 6.46 31.43
N PRO A 158 2.21 7.53 31.11
CA PRO A 158 3.33 7.43 30.19
C PRO A 158 4.38 6.45 30.73
N ARG A 159 4.91 5.60 29.85
CA ARG A 159 5.99 4.68 30.20
C ARG A 159 6.91 4.46 29.01
N ASP A 160 8.20 4.31 29.32
CA ASP A 160 9.18 3.84 28.35
C ASP A 160 9.06 2.32 28.24
N VAL A 161 9.19 1.81 27.02
CA VAL A 161 9.03 0.40 26.68
C VAL A 161 10.26 -0.06 25.91
N ASP A 162 10.75 -1.24 26.26
CA ASP A 162 11.88 -1.85 25.58
C ASP A 162 11.57 -2.13 24.10
N ARG A 163 12.57 -2.01 23.24
CA ARG A 163 12.43 -2.30 21.80
C ARG A 163 11.95 -3.72 21.51
N ARG A 164 12.17 -4.68 22.42
CA ARG A 164 11.72 -6.07 22.30
C ARG A 164 10.20 -6.23 22.46
N ASP A 165 9.56 -5.27 23.12
CA ASP A 165 8.14 -5.32 23.46
C ASP A 165 7.27 -4.43 22.57
N ILE A 166 7.87 -3.82 21.54
CA ILE A 166 7.17 -3.07 20.50
C ILE A 166 7.52 -3.67 19.13
N ILE A 167 6.50 -4.20 18.44
CA ILE A 167 6.58 -4.49 17.01
C ILE A 167 6.29 -3.18 16.28
N HIS A 168 7.19 -2.79 15.39
CA HIS A 168 7.15 -1.50 14.71
C HIS A 168 7.03 -1.69 13.20
N ILE A 169 5.79 -1.69 12.69
CA ILE A 169 5.51 -1.88 11.27
C ILE A 169 5.59 -0.53 10.55
N GLN A 170 6.72 -0.25 9.93
CA GLN A 170 6.91 0.96 9.12
C GLN A 170 6.35 0.76 7.70
N ALA A 171 5.82 1.82 7.11
CA ALA A 171 5.44 1.79 5.70
C ALA A 171 6.69 1.56 4.81
N PRO A 172 6.60 0.72 3.77
CA PRO A 172 7.70 0.51 2.84
C PRO A 172 8.19 1.82 2.22
N GLY A 173 9.51 1.98 2.15
CA GLY A 173 10.14 3.19 1.61
C GLY A 173 10.26 4.34 2.60
N SER A 174 9.94 4.12 3.88
CA SER A 174 10.26 5.08 4.92
C SER A 174 11.78 5.23 5.14
N ILE A 175 12.19 6.47 5.37
CA ILE A 175 13.56 6.88 5.70
C ILE A 175 13.64 7.31 7.17
N SER A 176 12.55 7.87 7.72
CA SER A 176 12.45 8.28 9.11
C SER A 176 12.43 7.08 10.07
N VAL A 177 13.07 7.23 11.22
CA VAL A 177 13.05 6.22 12.29
C VAL A 177 11.63 5.93 12.78
N ARG A 178 10.72 6.90 12.70
CA ARG A 178 9.32 6.71 13.09
C ARG A 178 8.49 6.00 12.01
N GLY A 179 8.88 6.07 10.74
CA GLY A 179 7.97 5.77 9.63
C GLY A 179 7.51 7.04 8.90
N ASP A 180 7.38 6.96 7.58
CA ASP A 180 6.87 8.00 6.70
C ASP A 180 5.64 7.45 5.96
N SER A 181 4.50 8.12 6.07
CA SER A 181 3.28 7.60 5.46
C SER A 181 3.26 7.87 3.96
N PRO A 182 2.75 6.93 3.14
CA PRO A 182 2.43 7.21 1.74
C PRO A 182 1.50 8.42 1.60
N VAL A 183 0.62 8.66 2.57
CA VAL A 183 -0.26 9.84 2.59
C VAL A 183 0.53 11.14 2.70
N ASP A 184 1.53 11.20 3.58
CA ASP A 184 2.35 12.39 3.78
C ASP A 184 3.28 12.62 2.59
N GLN A 185 3.87 11.55 2.06
CA GLN A 185 4.70 11.61 0.84
C GLN A 185 3.88 12.04 -0.39
N GLY A 186 2.63 11.60 -0.47
CA GLY A 186 1.69 11.85 -1.56
C GLY A 186 0.76 13.05 -1.37
N ARG A 187 0.95 13.82 -0.31
CA ARG A 187 -0.02 14.78 0.21
C ARG A 187 -0.50 15.82 -0.81
N GLU A 188 0.41 16.33 -1.64
CA GLU A 188 0.07 17.30 -2.69
C GLU A 188 -0.81 16.69 -3.79
N ALA A 189 -0.50 15.46 -4.24
CA ALA A 189 -1.32 14.76 -5.23
C ALA A 189 -2.74 14.48 -4.68
N ILE A 190 -2.83 14.07 -3.41
CA ILE A 190 -4.11 13.86 -2.72
C ILE A 190 -4.87 15.20 -2.58
N GLY A 191 -4.17 16.28 -2.23
CA GLY A 191 -4.76 17.62 -2.14
C GLY A 191 -5.33 18.11 -3.48
N VAL A 192 -4.63 17.85 -4.58
CA VAL A 192 -5.12 18.13 -5.93
C VAL A 192 -6.38 17.31 -6.24
N ALA A 193 -6.39 16.01 -5.97
CA ALA A 193 -7.56 15.16 -6.19
C ALA A 193 -8.78 15.65 -5.40
N LEU A 194 -8.61 15.97 -4.11
CA LEU A 194 -9.67 16.53 -3.26
C LEU A 194 -10.17 17.89 -3.75
N THR A 195 -9.27 18.71 -4.32
CA THR A 195 -9.63 20.01 -4.90
C THR A 195 -10.48 19.83 -6.16
N ILE A 196 -10.09 18.91 -7.04
CA ILE A 196 -10.83 18.59 -8.26
C ILE A 196 -12.21 18.03 -7.89
N GLU A 197 -12.29 17.06 -6.99
CA GLU A 197 -13.56 16.51 -6.49
C GLU A 197 -14.46 17.61 -5.90
N GLY A 198 -13.89 18.52 -5.11
CA GLY A 198 -14.61 19.66 -4.56
C GLY A 198 -15.10 20.64 -5.63
N HIS A 199 -14.30 20.89 -6.67
CA HIS A 199 -14.69 21.72 -7.81
C HIS A 199 -15.86 21.08 -8.59
N VAL A 200 -15.74 19.79 -8.92
CA VAL A 200 -16.77 19.00 -9.58
C VAL A 200 -18.05 18.97 -8.76
N GLY A 201 -17.95 18.72 -7.45
CA GLY A 201 -19.11 18.72 -6.55
C GLY A 201 -19.83 20.07 -6.51
N ARG A 202 -19.12 21.20 -6.54
CA ARG A 202 -19.73 22.54 -6.61
C ARG A 202 -20.33 22.84 -7.98
N LEU A 203 -19.67 22.41 -9.04
CA LEU A 203 -20.13 22.56 -10.41
C LEU A 203 -21.51 21.89 -10.58
N PHE A 204 -21.64 20.63 -10.17
CA PHE A 204 -22.91 19.89 -10.22
C PHE A 204 -23.89 20.31 -9.13
N GLY A 205 -23.42 20.66 -7.93
CA GLY A 205 -24.25 21.11 -6.82
C GLY A 205 -24.97 22.44 -7.10
N ASN A 206 -24.38 23.32 -7.89
CA ASN A 206 -25.02 24.55 -8.38
C ASN A 206 -25.90 24.31 -9.62
N GLY A 207 -26.28 23.06 -9.90
CA GLY A 207 -27.18 22.66 -10.99
C GLY A 207 -26.51 22.55 -12.35
N GLY A 208 -25.17 22.42 -12.43
CA GLY A 208 -24.44 22.23 -13.68
C GLY A 208 -24.58 23.39 -14.68
N ARG A 209 -25.04 24.57 -14.22
CA ARG A 209 -25.28 25.71 -15.09
C ARG A 209 -24.07 26.65 -15.09
N PRO A 210 -23.46 26.90 -16.25
CA PRO A 210 -22.46 27.93 -16.36
C PRO A 210 -23.20 29.23 -16.10
N SER A 211 -22.66 30.07 -15.21
CA SER A 211 -23.24 31.37 -14.90
C SER A 211 -23.27 32.20 -16.18
N GLY A 212 -24.37 32.15 -16.93
CA GLY A 212 -24.54 32.95 -18.13
C GLY A 212 -24.62 34.42 -17.79
N LEU A 213 -24.41 35.27 -18.79
CA LEU A 213 -24.59 36.71 -18.63
C LEU A 213 -26.03 37.08 -18.99
N LEU A 214 -26.65 37.87 -18.11
CA LEU A 214 -27.86 38.62 -18.45
C LEU A 214 -27.44 39.89 -19.19
N LYS A 215 -27.72 39.94 -20.49
CA LYS A 215 -27.42 41.07 -21.35
C LYS A 215 -28.68 41.91 -21.51
N PHE A 216 -28.57 43.20 -21.20
CA PHE A 216 -29.66 44.16 -21.39
C PHE A 216 -29.28 45.19 -22.47
N PRO A 217 -30.22 45.62 -23.31
CA PRO A 217 -29.95 46.57 -24.40
C PRO A 217 -29.70 48.01 -23.89
N ASN A 218 -30.29 48.38 -22.75
CA ASN A 218 -30.24 49.72 -22.18
C ASN A 218 -29.58 49.74 -20.79
N LYS A 219 -29.13 50.92 -20.36
CA LYS A 219 -28.55 51.11 -19.02
C LYS A 219 -29.65 50.96 -17.97
N LEU A 220 -29.47 50.01 -17.05
CA LEU A 220 -30.40 49.78 -15.94
C LEU A 220 -30.12 50.78 -14.80
N GLY A 221 -31.17 51.25 -14.13
CA GLY A 221 -31.05 51.94 -12.84
C GLY A 221 -30.71 50.96 -11.71
N ASP A 222 -30.08 51.46 -10.64
CA ASP A 222 -29.58 50.64 -9.52
C ASP A 222 -30.68 49.80 -8.85
N GLU A 223 -31.88 50.35 -8.73
CA GLU A 223 -33.03 49.67 -8.12
C GLU A 223 -33.54 48.53 -9.01
N THR A 224 -33.66 48.77 -10.31
CA THR A 224 -34.06 47.77 -11.30
C THR A 224 -33.04 46.64 -11.39
N ALA A 225 -31.74 46.95 -11.38
CA ALA A 225 -30.67 45.94 -11.40
C ALA A 225 -30.70 45.03 -10.15
N LYS A 226 -30.97 45.59 -8.96
CA LYS A 226 -31.12 44.80 -7.73
C LYS A 226 -32.34 43.89 -7.78
N ARG A 227 -33.49 44.39 -8.27
CA ARG A 227 -34.72 43.60 -8.42
C ARG A 227 -34.54 42.44 -9.39
N ILE A 228 -33.91 42.69 -10.53
CA ILE A 228 -33.59 41.66 -11.54
C ILE A 228 -32.67 40.59 -10.93
N LYS A 229 -31.62 40.99 -10.20
CA LYS A 229 -30.72 40.05 -9.52
C LYS A 229 -31.46 39.17 -8.50
N GLN A 230 -32.33 39.76 -7.68
CA GLN A 230 -33.12 39.02 -6.68
C GLN A 230 -34.10 38.06 -7.35
N SER A 231 -34.82 38.50 -8.39
CA SER A 231 -35.73 37.65 -9.16
C SER A 231 -35.00 36.48 -9.82
N TRP A 232 -33.84 36.75 -10.43
CA TRP A 232 -32.99 35.72 -11.02
C TRP A 232 -32.50 34.70 -9.98
N GLN A 233 -32.02 35.17 -8.83
CA GLN A 233 -31.59 34.30 -7.74
C GLN A 233 -32.74 33.47 -7.15
N ALA A 234 -33.96 34.00 -7.09
CA ALA A 234 -35.14 33.28 -6.62
C ALA A 234 -35.59 32.18 -7.61
N ALA A 235 -35.44 32.41 -8.92
CA ALA A 235 -35.81 31.44 -9.95
C ALA A 235 -34.72 30.39 -10.25
N HIS A 236 -33.45 30.72 -10.01
CA HIS A 236 -32.30 29.88 -10.37
C HIS A 236 -31.41 29.44 -9.20
N GLY A 237 -31.66 29.90 -7.97
CA GLY A 237 -30.91 29.52 -6.78
C GLY A 237 -31.60 28.44 -5.93
N GLY A 238 -30.79 27.62 -5.25
CA GLY A 238 -31.27 26.67 -4.22
C GLY A 238 -32.19 25.56 -4.74
N SER A 239 -33.13 25.10 -3.90
CA SER A 239 -34.10 24.04 -4.22
C SER A 239 -35.06 24.38 -5.36
N GLU A 240 -35.22 25.67 -5.67
CA GLU A 240 -36.13 26.16 -6.71
C GLU A 240 -35.46 26.23 -8.09
N SER A 241 -34.24 25.71 -8.22
CA SER A 241 -33.50 25.71 -9.48
C SER A 241 -34.27 24.94 -10.58
N GLY A 242 -34.36 25.53 -11.78
CA GLY A 242 -35.03 24.91 -12.93
C GLY A 242 -36.41 25.46 -13.26
N LYS A 243 -36.90 26.46 -12.52
CA LYS A 243 -38.08 27.24 -12.93
C LYS A 243 -37.78 28.11 -14.15
N THR A 244 -38.82 28.39 -14.93
CA THR A 244 -38.75 29.34 -16.05
C THR A 244 -38.44 30.74 -15.51
N ALA A 245 -37.27 31.27 -15.83
CA ALA A 245 -36.96 32.67 -15.54
C ALA A 245 -37.65 33.58 -16.55
N VAL A 246 -38.27 34.65 -16.04
CA VAL A 246 -38.84 35.72 -16.85
C VAL A 246 -37.82 36.86 -16.87
N LEU A 247 -37.38 37.23 -18.06
CA LEU A 247 -36.47 38.36 -18.26
C LEU A 247 -37.28 39.60 -18.59
N GLU A 248 -37.17 40.62 -17.74
CA GLU A 248 -37.82 41.91 -17.94
C GLU A 248 -36.96 42.83 -18.83
N GLU A 249 -37.55 43.90 -19.38
CA GLU A 249 -36.83 44.96 -20.12
C GLU A 249 -36.03 44.47 -21.36
N GLY A 250 -36.49 43.40 -22.01
CA GLY A 250 -35.82 42.84 -23.19
C GLY A 250 -34.45 42.21 -22.87
N GLY A 251 -34.25 41.76 -21.63
CA GLY A 251 -33.05 41.03 -21.25
C GLY A 251 -32.91 39.72 -22.01
N ASP A 252 -31.69 39.44 -22.44
CA ASP A 252 -31.30 38.19 -23.11
C ASP A 252 -30.34 37.40 -22.22
N PHE A 253 -30.55 36.09 -22.12
CA PHE A 253 -29.66 35.20 -21.38
C PHE A 253 -28.66 34.59 -22.34
N VAL A 254 -27.40 34.99 -22.21
CA VAL A 254 -26.30 34.41 -22.97
C VAL A 254 -25.70 33.27 -22.14
N PRO A 255 -25.98 31.99 -22.47
CA PRO A 255 -25.32 30.88 -21.80
C PRO A 255 -23.83 30.93 -22.12
N LEU A 256 -22.97 30.92 -21.10
CA LEU A 256 -21.56 30.62 -21.31
C LEU A 256 -21.46 29.12 -21.62
N ALA A 257 -20.89 28.72 -22.76
CA ALA A 257 -20.83 27.30 -23.11
C ALA A 257 -19.81 26.53 -22.25
N PHE A 258 -20.19 25.35 -21.76
CA PHE A 258 -19.36 24.38 -21.04
C PHE A 258 -18.82 23.31 -22.00
N THR A 259 -17.70 23.55 -22.70
CA THR A 259 -17.25 22.56 -23.71
C THR A 259 -15.78 22.19 -23.67
N SER A 260 -14.85 23.06 -23.24
CA SER A 260 -13.41 22.71 -23.22
C SER A 260 -12.87 22.40 -21.82
N THR A 261 -13.45 22.99 -20.77
CA THR A 261 -12.90 22.93 -19.41
C THR A 261 -13.29 21.64 -18.69
N ASP A 262 -14.46 21.06 -19.01
CA ASP A 262 -14.97 19.87 -18.32
C ASP A 262 -14.26 18.60 -18.78
N ALA A 263 -13.99 18.46 -20.08
CA ALA A 263 -13.19 17.36 -20.61
C ALA A 263 -11.76 17.36 -20.02
N GLN A 264 -11.17 18.55 -19.90
CA GLN A 264 -9.87 18.72 -19.24
C GLN A 264 -9.94 18.44 -17.73
N THR A 265 -11.06 18.78 -17.07
CA THR A 265 -11.26 18.50 -15.64
C THR A 265 -11.43 17.00 -15.39
N LEU A 266 -12.14 16.28 -16.27
CA LEU A 266 -12.26 14.83 -16.21
C LEU A 266 -10.89 14.16 -16.40
N GLU A 267 -10.11 14.59 -17.40
CA GLU A 267 -8.76 14.07 -17.63
C GLU A 267 -7.83 14.33 -16.43
N LEU A 268 -7.92 15.51 -15.81
CA LEU A 268 -7.19 15.82 -14.58
C LEU A 268 -7.64 14.95 -13.40
N TRP A 269 -8.93 14.65 -13.29
CA TRP A 269 -9.46 13.78 -12.24
C TRP A 269 -8.95 12.34 -12.41
N GLU A 270 -9.05 11.77 -13.61
CA GLU A 270 -8.51 10.45 -13.94
C GLU A 270 -6.98 10.41 -13.70
N ARG A 271 -6.25 11.45 -14.11
CA ARG A 271 -4.81 11.55 -13.86
C ARG A 271 -4.50 11.59 -12.36
N SER A 272 -5.30 12.29 -11.56
CA SER A 272 -5.08 12.38 -10.11
C SER A 272 -5.21 11.01 -9.44
N ALA A 273 -6.12 10.15 -9.92
CA ALA A 273 -6.24 8.78 -9.45
C ALA A 273 -4.96 7.97 -9.71
N LEU A 274 -4.36 8.13 -10.90
CA LEU A 274 -3.10 7.47 -11.25
C LEU A 274 -1.91 7.92 -10.38
N GLU A 275 -1.83 9.21 -10.04
CA GLU A 275 -0.79 9.72 -9.15
C GLU A 275 -0.91 9.12 -7.74
N ILE A 276 -2.14 9.05 -7.20
CA ILE A 276 -2.40 8.39 -5.91
C ILE A 276 -2.00 6.91 -5.97
N CYS A 277 -2.41 6.18 -7.01
CA CYS A 277 -2.03 4.77 -7.20
C CYS A 277 -0.51 4.58 -7.22
N ARG A 278 0.23 5.49 -7.86
CA ARG A 278 1.69 5.46 -7.93
C ARG A 278 2.33 5.58 -6.54
N ILE A 279 1.80 6.46 -5.69
CA ILE A 279 2.28 6.66 -4.32
C ILE A 279 2.11 5.38 -3.48
N PHE A 280 0.94 4.73 -3.58
CA PHE A 280 0.68 3.49 -2.85
C PHE A 280 1.31 2.25 -3.51
N GLY A 281 1.85 2.38 -4.74
CA GLY A 281 2.38 1.28 -5.53
C GLY A 281 1.30 0.29 -5.99
N VAL A 282 0.04 0.69 -6.02
CA VAL A 282 -1.10 -0.17 -6.40
C VAL A 282 -1.36 -0.04 -7.91
N PRO A 283 -1.48 -1.15 -8.66
CA PRO A 283 -1.92 -1.10 -10.05
C PRO A 283 -3.30 -0.42 -10.19
N PRO A 284 -3.48 0.58 -11.07
CA PRO A 284 -4.73 1.33 -11.20
C PRO A 284 -5.97 0.45 -11.48
N SER A 285 -5.80 -0.63 -12.24
CA SER A 285 -6.88 -1.57 -12.54
C SER A 285 -7.47 -2.24 -11.30
N LEU A 286 -6.69 -2.43 -10.23
CA LEU A 286 -7.16 -3.02 -8.97
C LEU A 286 -7.92 -2.03 -8.08
N VAL A 287 -7.90 -0.74 -8.40
CA VAL A 287 -8.79 0.27 -7.82
C VAL A 287 -9.92 0.66 -8.78
N PHE A 288 -10.19 -0.20 -9.77
CA PHE A 288 -11.23 -0.01 -10.79
C PHE A 288 -11.01 1.19 -11.73
N GLU A 289 -9.76 1.65 -11.86
CA GLU A 289 -9.38 2.63 -12.88
C GLU A 289 -8.98 1.89 -14.17
N LEU A 290 -9.91 1.79 -15.10
CA LEU A 290 -9.85 0.87 -16.25
C LEU A 290 -9.51 1.54 -17.58
N GLY A 291 -9.20 2.85 -17.60
CA GLY A 291 -9.11 3.64 -18.82
C GLY A 291 -8.24 3.07 -19.96
N ARG A 292 -7.23 2.24 -19.64
CA ARG A 292 -6.40 1.52 -20.64
C ARG A 292 -6.22 0.01 -20.35
N ALA A 293 -6.91 -0.53 -19.36
CA ALA A 293 -6.71 -1.91 -18.93
C ALA A 293 -7.59 -2.85 -19.76
N THR A 294 -7.00 -3.70 -20.59
CA THR A 294 -7.69 -4.86 -21.14
C THR A 294 -7.82 -5.92 -20.05
N TRP A 295 -9.05 -6.28 -19.69
CA TRP A 295 -9.41 -7.33 -18.71
C TRP A 295 -8.77 -8.71 -18.95
N GLY A 296 -8.09 -8.90 -20.08
CA GLY A 296 -7.60 -10.18 -20.57
C GLY A 296 -6.49 -10.85 -19.74
N ASN A 297 -5.98 -10.25 -18.66
CA ASN A 297 -5.03 -10.95 -17.79
C ASN A 297 -5.11 -10.52 -16.32
N ALA A 298 -6.23 -10.83 -15.66
CA ALA A 298 -6.40 -10.63 -14.22
C ALA A 298 -5.31 -11.31 -13.37
N SER A 299 -4.81 -12.48 -13.82
CA SER A 299 -3.71 -13.18 -13.17
C SER A 299 -2.41 -12.37 -13.17
N ALA A 300 -2.00 -11.81 -14.33
CA ALA A 300 -0.82 -10.95 -14.40
C ALA A 300 -0.96 -9.68 -13.55
N MET A 301 -2.18 -9.15 -13.38
CA MET A 301 -2.41 -8.00 -12.50
C MET A 301 -2.28 -8.36 -11.01
N ALA A 302 -2.78 -9.53 -10.60
CA ALA A 302 -2.61 -10.04 -9.24
C ALA A 302 -1.13 -10.34 -8.92
N ASP A 303 -0.41 -10.96 -9.86
CA ASP A 303 1.03 -11.21 -9.74
C ASP A 303 1.83 -9.90 -9.65
N ALA A 304 1.54 -8.91 -10.49
CA ALA A 304 2.18 -7.59 -10.41
C ALA A 304 1.91 -6.90 -9.07
N PHE A 305 0.67 -6.97 -8.57
CA PHE A 305 0.33 -6.42 -7.25
C PHE A 305 1.09 -7.10 -6.12
N LEU A 306 1.16 -8.43 -6.14
CA LEU A 306 1.95 -9.18 -5.15
C LEU A 306 3.41 -8.73 -5.19
N ARG A 307 4.06 -8.86 -6.35
CA ARG A 307 5.51 -8.60 -6.49
C ARG A 307 5.91 -7.16 -6.19
N PHE A 308 5.17 -6.19 -6.73
CA PHE A 308 5.61 -4.79 -6.69
C PHE A 308 5.04 -4.01 -5.51
N CYS A 309 3.90 -4.42 -4.95
CA CYS A 309 3.26 -3.74 -3.82
C CYS A 309 3.34 -4.59 -2.55
N LEU A 310 2.65 -5.74 -2.55
CA LEU A 310 2.32 -6.45 -1.33
C LEU A 310 3.52 -7.17 -0.70
N SER A 311 4.44 -7.76 -1.48
CA SER A 311 5.60 -8.48 -0.97
C SER A 311 6.46 -7.64 -0.02
N ARG A 312 6.57 -6.33 -0.27
CA ARG A 312 7.29 -5.41 0.62
C ARG A 312 6.62 -5.29 1.98
N TRP A 313 5.29 -5.22 2.01
CA TRP A 313 4.51 -5.20 3.26
C TRP A 313 4.63 -6.52 4.01
N LEU A 314 4.45 -7.65 3.32
CA LEU A 314 4.53 -8.98 3.93
C LEU A 314 5.92 -9.22 4.54
N GLN A 315 6.98 -8.81 3.84
CA GLN A 315 8.35 -8.93 4.34
C GLN A 315 8.60 -8.11 5.61
N ILE A 316 8.11 -6.86 5.67
CA ILE A 316 8.23 -6.03 6.88
C ILE A 316 7.53 -6.70 8.06
N TRP A 317 6.31 -7.19 7.83
CA TRP A 317 5.55 -7.92 8.84
C TRP A 317 6.30 -9.15 9.35
N THR A 318 6.73 -10.05 8.47
CA THR A 318 7.41 -11.29 8.88
C THR A 318 8.74 -11.01 9.57
N SER A 319 9.49 -10.01 9.09
CA SER A 319 10.80 -9.66 9.65
C SER A 319 10.68 -9.02 11.02
N GLU A 320 9.73 -8.10 11.22
CA GLU A 320 9.48 -7.49 12.52
C GLU A 320 8.91 -8.50 13.52
N LEU A 321 7.99 -9.38 13.10
CA LEU A 321 7.49 -10.45 13.95
C LEU A 321 8.62 -11.40 14.37
N ALA A 322 9.49 -11.81 13.44
CA ALA A 322 10.65 -12.64 13.77
C ALA A 322 11.55 -11.93 14.79
N LEU A 323 11.90 -10.67 14.54
CA LEU A 323 12.82 -9.89 15.38
C LEU A 323 12.30 -9.70 16.81
N LYS A 324 10.99 -9.63 17.03
CA LYS A 324 10.39 -9.41 18.35
C LYS A 324 9.89 -10.67 19.02
N LEU A 325 9.35 -11.63 18.28
CA LEU A 325 8.64 -12.78 18.84
C LEU A 325 9.49 -14.03 18.96
N LEU A 326 10.59 -14.14 18.21
CA LEU A 326 11.53 -15.25 18.31
C LEU A 326 12.74 -14.88 19.16
N ASP A 327 13.30 -15.86 19.85
CA ASP A 327 14.58 -15.72 20.52
C ASP A 327 15.74 -15.83 19.50
N PRO A 328 16.90 -15.19 19.74
CA PRO A 328 18.02 -15.22 18.79
C PRO A 328 18.52 -16.62 18.42
N SER A 329 18.34 -17.61 19.31
CA SER A 329 18.68 -19.01 19.03
C SER A 329 17.76 -19.69 18.03
N GLU A 330 16.55 -19.15 17.81
CA GLU A 330 15.52 -19.72 16.94
C GLU A 330 15.60 -19.20 15.51
N PHE A 331 16.28 -18.08 15.25
CA PHE A 331 16.35 -17.44 13.93
C PHE A 331 16.90 -18.33 12.81
N ALA A 332 17.66 -19.38 13.14
CA ALA A 332 18.19 -20.33 12.16
C ALA A 332 17.15 -21.37 11.71
N THR A 333 16.11 -21.62 12.51
CA THR A 333 15.16 -22.71 12.29
C THR A 333 13.72 -22.24 12.16
N HIS A 334 13.36 -21.10 12.75
CA HIS A 334 12.00 -20.56 12.78
C HIS A 334 11.89 -19.26 12.00
N TYR A 335 10.81 -19.12 11.24
CA TYR A 335 10.51 -17.90 10.51
C TYR A 335 9.00 -17.75 10.25
N PHE A 336 8.53 -16.51 10.18
CA PHE A 336 7.15 -16.21 9.81
C PHE A 336 7.02 -16.13 8.29
N ALA A 337 5.94 -16.71 7.75
CA ALA A 337 5.64 -16.67 6.32
C ALA A 337 4.14 -16.44 6.09
N PHE A 338 3.84 -15.62 5.08
CA PHE A 338 2.49 -15.51 4.55
C PHE A 338 2.30 -16.52 3.43
N ASP A 339 1.21 -17.28 3.48
CA ASP A 339 0.77 -18.09 2.34
C ASP A 339 0.20 -17.16 1.26
N THR A 340 0.93 -17.02 0.16
CA THR A 340 0.53 -16.21 -1.00
C THR A 340 -0.02 -17.05 -2.14
N ASP A 341 -0.07 -18.38 -2.01
CA ASP A 341 -0.53 -19.26 -3.06
C ASP A 341 -1.99 -18.99 -3.41
N GLN A 342 -2.83 -18.65 -2.43
CA GLN A 342 -4.22 -18.29 -2.69
C GLN A 342 -4.38 -17.06 -3.61
N LEU A 343 -3.43 -16.12 -3.55
CA LEU A 343 -3.43 -14.94 -4.42
C LEU A 343 -2.90 -15.27 -5.83
N LEU A 344 -1.98 -16.23 -5.92
CA LEU A 344 -1.36 -16.70 -7.16
C LEU A 344 -2.07 -17.91 -7.80
N ALA A 345 -3.05 -18.49 -7.12
CA ALA A 345 -3.78 -19.69 -7.53
C ALA A 345 -4.56 -19.50 -8.84
N ALA A 346 -4.66 -18.26 -9.32
CA ALA A 346 -5.25 -17.93 -10.60
C ALA A 346 -4.49 -18.49 -11.82
N ASP A 347 -3.28 -19.05 -11.68
CA ASP A 347 -2.61 -19.72 -12.80
C ASP A 347 -1.66 -20.89 -12.42
N LEU A 348 -2.17 -21.86 -11.66
CA LEU A 348 -1.49 -23.15 -11.45
C LEU A 348 -1.09 -23.80 -12.79
N ALA A 349 -1.87 -23.59 -13.85
CA ALA A 349 -1.62 -24.13 -15.18
C ALA A 349 -0.34 -23.55 -15.80
N ALA A 350 -0.17 -22.22 -15.84
CA ALA A 350 1.05 -21.61 -16.38
C ALA A 350 2.27 -21.88 -15.49
N ARG A 351 2.08 -21.97 -14.16
CA ARG A 351 3.17 -22.30 -13.23
C ARG A 351 3.63 -23.75 -13.43
N ALA A 352 2.71 -24.69 -13.56
CA ALA A 352 3.01 -26.08 -13.90
C ALA A 352 3.69 -26.21 -15.27
N ASP A 353 3.21 -25.48 -16.29
CA ASP A 353 3.82 -25.43 -17.63
C ASP A 353 5.24 -24.84 -17.60
N ALA A 354 5.46 -23.76 -16.83
CA ALA A 354 6.78 -23.17 -16.63
C ALA A 354 7.74 -24.16 -15.95
N TYR A 355 7.33 -24.83 -14.87
CA TYR A 355 8.16 -25.84 -14.22
C TYR A 355 8.43 -27.04 -15.12
N GLN A 356 7.44 -27.50 -15.89
CA GLN A 356 7.65 -28.57 -16.87
C GLN A 356 8.73 -28.18 -17.89
N LYS A 357 8.72 -26.95 -18.41
CA LYS A 357 9.74 -26.45 -19.36
C LYS A 357 11.12 -26.31 -18.72
N LEU A 358 11.20 -25.85 -17.48
CA LEU A 358 12.48 -25.69 -16.76
C LEU A 358 13.10 -27.04 -16.37
N ILE A 359 12.27 -28.02 -15.99
CA ILE A 359 12.72 -29.40 -15.73
C ILE A 359 13.13 -30.08 -17.03
N ALA A 360 12.33 -29.96 -18.10
CA ALA A 360 12.67 -30.54 -19.40
C ALA A 360 13.97 -29.97 -19.99
N SER A 361 14.24 -28.69 -19.77
CA SER A 361 15.51 -28.04 -20.19
C SER A 361 16.69 -28.30 -19.24
N ARG A 362 16.47 -29.08 -18.17
CA ARG A 362 17.49 -29.40 -17.14
C ARG A 362 18.08 -28.16 -16.46
N VAL A 363 17.31 -27.07 -16.42
CA VAL A 363 17.66 -25.86 -15.66
C VAL A 363 17.33 -26.05 -14.18
N LEU A 364 16.21 -26.72 -13.90
CA LEU A 364 15.78 -27.07 -12.54
C LEU A 364 15.56 -28.58 -12.42
N ASN A 365 15.79 -29.14 -11.23
CA ASN A 365 15.33 -30.49 -10.90
C ASN A 365 13.97 -30.45 -10.15
N PRO A 366 13.22 -31.57 -10.09
CA PRO A 366 11.94 -31.63 -9.40
C PRO A 366 11.97 -31.16 -7.93
N ASN A 367 13.02 -31.49 -7.16
CA ASN A 367 13.12 -31.06 -5.77
C ASN A 367 13.40 -29.55 -5.62
N GLU A 368 14.09 -28.91 -6.58
CA GLU A 368 14.27 -27.46 -6.61
C GLU A 368 12.98 -26.72 -6.96
N CYS A 369 12.11 -27.30 -7.79
CA CYS A 369 10.77 -26.77 -8.00
C CYS A 369 9.91 -26.93 -6.74
N ARG A 370 9.95 -28.10 -6.09
CA ARG A 370 9.25 -28.36 -4.82
C ARG A 370 9.71 -27.42 -3.71
N ALA A 371 11.02 -27.17 -3.59
CA ALA A 371 11.56 -26.22 -2.62
C ALA A 371 11.09 -24.77 -2.84
N ARG A 372 10.74 -24.38 -4.07
CA ARG A 372 10.16 -23.06 -4.39
C ARG A 372 8.66 -22.99 -4.11
N GLU A 373 7.98 -24.14 -4.14
CA GLU A 373 6.58 -24.30 -3.75
C GLU A 373 6.46 -24.74 -2.28
N ASP A 374 7.54 -24.61 -1.50
CA ASP A 374 7.61 -24.96 -0.09
C ASP A 374 7.19 -26.41 0.24
N LEU A 375 7.34 -27.33 -0.73
CA LEU A 375 7.05 -28.76 -0.60
C LEU A 375 8.30 -29.56 -0.24
N ALA A 376 8.14 -30.57 0.64
CA ALA A 376 9.21 -31.47 1.03
C ALA A 376 9.80 -32.24 -0.19
N PRO A 377 11.12 -32.44 -0.25
CA PRO A 377 11.75 -33.20 -1.33
C PRO A 377 11.35 -34.67 -1.30
N TYR A 378 11.50 -35.36 -2.43
CA TYR A 378 11.35 -36.81 -2.50
C TYR A 378 12.60 -37.47 -3.09
N ASP A 379 12.78 -38.76 -2.80
CA ASP A 379 13.94 -39.51 -3.28
C ASP A 379 13.93 -39.65 -4.81
N GLY A 380 15.09 -39.42 -5.44
CA GLY A 380 15.22 -39.35 -6.90
C GLY A 380 14.83 -38.01 -7.54
N GLY A 381 14.23 -37.07 -6.79
CA GLY A 381 13.84 -35.74 -7.28
C GLY A 381 15.00 -34.76 -7.51
N ASN A 382 16.23 -35.11 -7.13
CA ASN A 382 17.44 -34.29 -7.35
C ASN A 382 18.09 -34.50 -8.73
N LYS A 383 17.51 -35.36 -9.59
CA LYS A 383 18.07 -35.69 -10.90
C LYS A 383 17.61 -34.69 -11.96
N PHE A 384 18.55 -34.22 -12.77
CA PHE A 384 18.29 -33.34 -13.93
C PHE A 384 17.96 -34.18 -15.16
N GLU A 385 16.76 -34.78 -15.16
CA GLU A 385 16.25 -35.60 -16.24
C GLU A 385 15.15 -34.86 -17.02
N ASN A 386 15.08 -35.10 -18.34
CA ASN A 386 13.98 -34.56 -19.13
C ASN A 386 12.85 -35.60 -19.16
N PRO A 387 11.71 -35.35 -18.47
CA PRO A 387 10.61 -36.31 -18.38
C PRO A 387 9.91 -36.55 -19.73
N ASN A 388 10.13 -35.68 -20.72
CA ASN A 388 9.55 -35.80 -22.06
C ASN A 388 10.41 -36.65 -23.01
N THR A 389 11.58 -37.14 -22.57
CA THR A 389 12.42 -38.02 -23.38
C THR A 389 12.60 -39.36 -22.67
N SER A 390 11.95 -40.41 -23.19
CA SER A 390 12.23 -41.78 -22.77
C SER A 390 13.55 -42.24 -23.41
N SER A 391 14.69 -42.02 -22.76
CA SER A 391 15.95 -42.66 -23.15
C SER A 391 15.94 -44.11 -22.66
N VAL A 392 15.26 -44.99 -23.39
CA VAL A 392 15.48 -46.44 -23.27
C VAL A 392 16.77 -46.75 -24.01
N THR A 393 17.90 -46.74 -23.31
CA THR A 393 19.15 -47.28 -23.83
C THR A 393 19.17 -48.78 -23.55
N ILE A 394 18.71 -49.60 -24.51
CA ILE A 394 18.90 -51.05 -24.46
C ILE A 394 20.39 -51.33 -24.73
N HIS A 395 21.19 -51.53 -23.68
CA HIS A 395 22.54 -52.07 -23.82
C HIS A 395 22.46 -53.60 -23.97
N GLY A 396 22.30 -54.08 -25.20
CA GLY A 396 22.59 -55.46 -25.56
C GLY A 396 24.09 -55.61 -25.84
N SER A 397 24.86 -56.11 -24.87
CA SER A 397 26.26 -56.49 -25.09
C SER A 397 26.34 -57.86 -25.80
N PRO A 398 27.22 -58.05 -26.81
CA PRO A 398 27.46 -59.36 -27.39
C PRO A 398 28.32 -60.20 -26.44
N SER A 399 27.82 -61.38 -26.03
CA SER A 399 28.56 -62.30 -25.18
C SER A 399 29.65 -63.03 -25.97
N SER A 400 30.90 -62.61 -25.83
CA SER A 400 32.07 -63.44 -26.13
C SER A 400 32.47 -64.21 -24.86
N GLY A 401 32.22 -65.52 -24.84
CA GLY A 401 32.66 -66.42 -23.79
C GLY A 401 33.28 -67.68 -24.38
N THR A 402 34.59 -67.69 -24.53
CA THR A 402 35.39 -68.91 -24.69
C THR A 402 35.53 -69.60 -23.33
N ASN A 403 35.27 -70.90 -23.23
CA ASN A 403 36.09 -71.75 -22.37
C ASN A 403 36.05 -73.26 -22.69
N SER A 404 37.28 -73.77 -22.83
CA SER A 404 37.84 -75.07 -22.41
C SER A 404 37.24 -76.40 -22.90
N ALA A 405 38.14 -77.16 -23.53
CA ALA A 405 38.04 -78.58 -23.88
C ALA A 405 38.02 -79.52 -22.65
N GLY A 406 37.37 -80.67 -22.85
CA GLY A 406 37.47 -81.86 -22.00
C GLY A 406 36.65 -82.99 -22.62
N GLY A 407 37.29 -83.86 -23.40
CA GLY A 407 36.67 -85.03 -24.04
C GLY A 407 36.78 -86.31 -23.22
N ALA A 408 35.75 -87.15 -23.33
CA ALA A 408 35.63 -88.62 -23.13
C ALA A 408 34.15 -88.89 -22.74
N ASN A 409 33.37 -89.82 -23.29
CA ASN A 409 33.58 -91.01 -24.12
C ASN A 409 32.21 -91.40 -24.73
N GLY A 410 32.19 -92.10 -25.88
CA GLY A 410 31.03 -92.91 -26.27
C GLY A 410 30.68 -93.00 -27.76
N ASN A 411 31.62 -93.39 -28.64
CA ASN A 411 31.59 -94.59 -29.51
C ASN A 411 32.66 -94.48 -30.61
#